data_AF-A0A7Y8MFP1-F1
#
_entry.id   AF-A0A7Y8MFP1-F1
#
_cell.length_a   1.000
_cell.length_b   1.000
_cell.length_c   1.000
_cell.angle_alpha   90.00
_cell.angle_beta   90.00
_cell.angle_gamma   90.00
#
_symmetry.space_group_name_H-M   'P 1'
#
loop_
_entity.id
_entity.type
_entity.pdbx_description
1 polymer ?
#
loop_
_entity_poly.entity_id
_entity_poly.type
_entity_poly.pdbx_seq_one_letter_code
_entity_poly.pdbx_strand_id
1 'polypeptide(L)'
;MSIIRERRTARLEGDFVVFLIGMRINKLWKVWKWWPVAAAMPRMLFELMAKPELGLLHARTHFGLRNIMVVQYWRSFQALHDYAVNAEAAHLPAWRAFNKAIASNGDVGIWHETFLVPAGAHESVYNNMPLFGLALAGESVPATGQRKSAKGRLKQSDGADQPVA
;
A
#
# COMPACT_ATOMS: atom_id res chain seq x y z
N MET A 1 19.10 -7.44 -2.27
CA MET A 1 17.88 -7.85 -2.99
C MET A 1 18.27 -8.01 -4.46
N SER A 2 17.98 -9.16 -5.09
CA SER A 2 18.37 -9.39 -6.48
C SER A 2 17.51 -8.58 -7.45
N ILE A 3 18.10 -8.17 -8.57
CA ILE A 3 17.41 -7.44 -9.63
C ILE A 3 16.86 -8.43 -10.66
N ILE A 4 15.58 -8.28 -11.00
CA ILE A 4 14.95 -9.02 -12.10
C ILE A 4 15.11 -8.17 -13.36
N ARG A 5 15.93 -8.65 -14.30
CA ARG A 5 16.26 -7.93 -15.54
C ARG A 5 15.12 -7.91 -16.55
N GLU A 6 14.28 -8.93 -16.54
CA GLU A 6 13.14 -9.06 -17.45
C GLU A 6 11.99 -8.12 -17.08
N ARG A 7 11.14 -7.82 -18.07
CA ARG A 7 9.89 -7.09 -17.85
C ARG A 7 8.87 -8.02 -17.17
N ARG A 8 8.36 -7.60 -16.02
CA ARG A 8 7.42 -8.33 -15.16
C ARG A 8 6.15 -7.54 -14.94
N THR A 9 5.08 -8.22 -14.57
CA THR A 9 3.81 -7.63 -14.14
C THR A 9 3.29 -8.38 -12.92
N ALA A 10 2.37 -7.76 -12.17
CA ALA A 10 1.71 -8.41 -11.04
C ALA A 10 0.43 -9.12 -11.51
N ARG A 11 0.24 -10.35 -11.05
CA ARG A 11 -1.02 -11.09 -11.14
C ARG A 11 -1.63 -11.20 -9.75
N LEU A 12 -2.85 -10.72 -9.61
CA LEU A 12 -3.68 -10.89 -8.43
C LEU A 12 -5.04 -11.45 -8.88
N GLU A 13 -5.57 -12.40 -8.13
CA GLU A 13 -6.89 -12.97 -8.40
C GLU A 13 -7.95 -12.27 -7.54
N GLY A 14 -9.09 -11.98 -8.15
CA GLY A 14 -10.22 -11.34 -7.46
C GLY A 14 -10.04 -9.83 -7.21
N ASP A 15 -10.99 -9.29 -6.46
CA ASP A 15 -10.98 -7.89 -6.04
C ASP A 15 -9.95 -7.69 -4.91
N PHE A 16 -9.42 -6.48 -4.81
CA PHE A 16 -8.54 -6.10 -3.71
C PHE A 16 -8.67 -4.61 -3.41
N VAL A 17 -7.98 -4.16 -2.35
CA VAL A 17 -7.95 -2.75 -1.96
C VAL A 17 -6.53 -2.23 -1.96
N VAL A 18 -6.36 -1.03 -2.54
CA VAL A 18 -5.16 -0.22 -2.34
C VAL A 18 -5.51 0.84 -1.29
N PHE A 19 -4.80 0.81 -0.17
CA PHE A 19 -4.95 1.77 0.91
C PHE A 19 -3.69 2.60 1.05
N LEU A 20 -3.81 3.89 0.79
CA LEU A 20 -2.75 4.86 1.03
C LEU A 20 -3.02 5.49 2.39
N ILE A 21 -2.03 5.51 3.27
CA ILE A 21 -2.13 6.20 4.54
C ILE A 21 -0.84 6.95 4.80
N GLY A 22 -0.94 8.16 5.34
CA GLY A 22 0.25 8.93 5.61
C GLY A 22 0.11 9.89 6.77
N MET A 23 1.27 10.37 7.22
CA MET A 23 1.38 11.50 8.12
C MET A 23 2.22 12.59 7.48
N ARG A 24 1.94 13.83 7.87
CA ARG A 24 2.74 15.01 7.55
C ARG A 24 3.17 15.73 8.81
N ILE A 25 4.45 16.03 8.94
CA ILE A 25 4.98 16.79 10.07
C ILE A 25 4.85 18.29 9.78
N ASN A 26 3.96 18.99 10.46
CA ASN A 26 3.70 20.43 10.25
C ASN A 26 4.60 21.34 11.10
N LYS A 27 4.99 20.90 12.30
CA LYS A 27 5.97 21.62 13.15
C LYS A 27 7.14 20.70 13.48
N LEU A 28 8.23 20.83 12.71
CA LEU A 28 9.40 19.94 12.80
C LEU A 28 10.05 19.94 14.19
N TRP A 29 10.07 21.07 14.88
CA TRP A 29 10.68 21.20 16.21
C TRP A 29 9.88 20.52 17.34
N LYS A 30 8.60 20.17 17.12
CA LYS A 30 7.77 19.49 18.12
C LYS A 30 7.95 17.97 18.05
N VAL A 31 9.18 17.50 18.24
CA VAL A 31 9.53 16.07 18.12
C VAL A 31 8.68 15.18 19.01
N TRP A 32 8.39 15.63 20.24
CA TRP A 32 7.52 14.92 21.19
C TRP A 32 6.05 14.77 20.73
N LYS A 33 5.61 15.54 19.72
CA LYS A 33 4.29 15.41 19.12
C LYS A 33 4.29 14.45 17.93
N TRP A 34 5.24 14.59 17.01
CA TRP A 34 5.21 13.83 15.77
C TRP A 34 5.92 12.46 15.86
N TRP A 35 6.93 12.31 16.72
CA TRP A 35 7.65 11.03 16.85
C TRP A 35 6.75 9.87 17.31
N PRO A 36 5.88 10.02 18.33
CA PRO A 36 4.99 8.94 18.74
C PRO A 36 4.01 8.51 17.64
N VAL A 37 3.54 9.46 16.81
CA VAL A 37 2.66 9.17 15.67
C VAL A 37 3.42 8.39 14.60
N ALA A 38 4.65 8.79 14.28
CA ALA A 38 5.51 8.09 13.32
C ALA A 38 5.85 6.66 13.77
N ALA A 39 6.05 6.46 15.07
CA ALA A 39 6.36 5.16 15.66
C ALA A 39 5.15 4.20 15.75
N ALA A 40 3.92 4.69 15.57
CA ALA A 40 2.72 3.85 15.63
C ALA A 40 2.57 2.94 14.41
N MET A 41 2.85 3.46 13.21
CA MET A 41 2.65 2.71 11.95
C MET A 41 3.51 1.44 11.84
N PRO A 42 4.81 1.45 12.16
CA PRO A 42 5.62 0.23 12.17
C PRO A 42 5.02 -0.88 13.05
N ARG A 43 4.49 -0.54 14.23
CA ARG A 43 3.86 -1.54 15.14
C ARG A 43 2.64 -2.20 14.51
N MET A 44 1.78 -1.40 13.87
CA MET A 44 0.62 -1.90 13.12
C MET A 44 1.05 -2.82 11.97
N LEU A 45 2.07 -2.43 11.20
CA LEU A 45 2.57 -3.25 10.09
C LEU A 45 3.21 -4.56 10.59
N PHE A 46 3.95 -4.56 11.70
CA PHE A 46 4.47 -5.78 12.30
C PHE A 46 3.36 -6.74 12.73
N GLU A 47 2.30 -6.24 13.37
CA GLU A 47 1.13 -7.06 13.71
C GLU A 47 0.49 -7.68 12.47
N LEU A 48 0.22 -6.85 11.45
CA LEU A 48 -0.41 -7.31 10.22
C LEU A 48 0.43 -8.34 9.46
N MET A 49 1.76 -8.17 9.44
CA MET A 49 2.66 -9.13 8.82
C MET A 49 2.76 -10.44 9.61
N ALA A 50 2.61 -10.39 10.94
CA ALA A 50 2.62 -11.57 11.81
C ALA A 50 1.30 -12.35 11.78
N LYS A 51 0.20 -11.70 11.36
CA LYS A 51 -1.17 -12.24 11.33
C LYS A 51 -1.79 -12.09 9.93
N PRO A 52 -1.36 -12.89 8.93
CA PRO A 52 -1.84 -12.78 7.55
C PRO A 52 -3.36 -12.92 7.40
N GLU A 53 -4.02 -13.59 8.35
CA GLU A 53 -5.48 -13.74 8.43
C GLU A 53 -6.22 -12.41 8.59
N LEU A 54 -5.56 -11.36 9.09
CA LEU A 54 -6.10 -10.00 9.14
C LEU A 54 -6.22 -9.36 7.74
N GLY A 55 -5.59 -9.94 6.72
CA GLY A 55 -5.87 -9.66 5.32
C GLY A 55 -5.04 -8.57 4.66
N LEU A 56 -3.96 -8.11 5.31
CA LEU A 56 -2.90 -7.34 4.63
C LEU A 56 -2.12 -8.28 3.71
N LEU A 57 -2.08 -7.97 2.41
CA LEU A 57 -1.31 -8.70 1.41
C LEU A 57 0.14 -8.22 1.34
N HIS A 58 0.33 -6.90 1.37
CA HIS A 58 1.65 -6.28 1.37
C HIS A 58 1.58 -4.82 1.81
N ALA A 59 2.65 -4.29 2.39
CA ALA A 59 2.79 -2.88 2.69
C ALA A 59 4.20 -2.37 2.38
N ARG A 60 4.30 -1.12 1.94
CA ARG A 60 5.57 -0.44 1.71
C ARG A 60 5.53 1.00 2.22
N THR A 61 6.49 1.33 3.08
CA THR A 61 6.68 2.69 3.57
C THR A 61 7.55 3.50 2.61
N HIS A 62 7.13 4.73 2.35
CA HIS A 62 7.81 5.74 1.57
C HIS A 62 8.10 6.95 2.47
N PHE A 63 9.35 7.37 2.52
CA PHE A 63 9.80 8.51 3.30
C PHE A 63 10.07 9.70 2.37
N GLY A 64 9.50 10.84 2.70
CA GLY A 64 9.86 12.15 2.16
C GLY A 64 10.26 13.10 3.28
N LEU A 65 10.72 14.31 2.93
CA LEU A 65 11.27 15.27 3.91
C LEU A 65 10.34 15.55 5.09
N ARG A 66 9.03 15.68 4.83
CA ARG A 66 8.01 15.98 5.85
C ARG A 66 6.84 14.99 5.85
N ASN A 67 6.85 14.03 4.94
CA ASN A 67 5.76 13.11 4.71
C ASN A 67 6.25 11.68 4.88
N ILE A 68 5.48 10.87 5.58
CA ILE A 68 5.66 9.42 5.61
C ILE A 68 4.36 8.84 5.07
N MET A 69 4.46 8.00 4.05
CA MET A 69 3.32 7.35 3.42
C MET A 69 3.53 5.84 3.44
N VAL A 70 2.47 5.07 3.63
CA VAL A 70 2.46 3.64 3.45
C VAL A 70 1.46 3.30 2.37
N VAL A 71 1.92 2.60 1.34
CA VAL A 71 1.05 1.93 0.37
C VAL A 71 0.76 0.55 0.92
N GLN A 72 -0.51 0.22 1.12
CA GLN A 72 -0.95 -1.08 1.60
C GLN A 72 -1.86 -1.74 0.57
N TYR A 73 -1.72 -3.05 0.40
CA TYR A 73 -2.59 -3.89 -0.41
C TYR A 73 -3.35 -4.82 0.52
N TRP A 74 -4.67 -4.82 0.42
CA TRP A 74 -5.54 -5.59 1.29
C TRP A 74 -6.41 -6.53 0.47
N ARG A 75 -6.70 -7.71 1.03
CA ARG A 75 -7.50 -8.74 0.34
C ARG A 75 -8.95 -8.33 0.10
N SER A 76 -9.48 -7.38 0.87
CA SER A 76 -10.82 -6.81 0.71
C SER A 76 -10.98 -5.55 1.56
N PHE A 77 -12.01 -4.77 1.26
CA PHE A 77 -12.38 -3.64 2.12
C PHE A 77 -12.84 -4.09 3.51
N GLN A 78 -13.56 -5.21 3.58
CA GLN A 78 -14.03 -5.74 4.87
C GLN A 78 -12.85 -6.04 5.80
N ALA A 79 -11.81 -6.73 5.32
CA ALA A 79 -10.61 -7.02 6.10
C ALA A 79 -9.91 -5.75 6.62
N LEU A 80 -9.79 -4.72 5.76
CA LEU A 80 -9.24 -3.43 6.15
C LEU A 80 -10.10 -2.74 7.23
N HIS A 81 -11.42 -2.74 7.05
CA HIS A 81 -12.37 -2.14 7.99
C HIS A 81 -12.35 -2.86 9.34
N ASP A 82 -12.42 -4.19 9.34
CA ASP A 82 -12.40 -5.03 10.53
C ASP A 82 -11.14 -4.75 11.36
N TYR A 83 -9.97 -4.68 10.72
CA TYR A 83 -8.74 -4.32 11.41
C TYR A 83 -8.79 -2.90 11.98
N ALA A 84 -9.33 -1.92 11.22
CA ALA A 84 -9.38 -0.53 11.65
C ALA A 84 -10.25 -0.31 12.90
N VAL A 85 -11.31 -1.10 13.07
CA VAL A 85 -12.25 -0.98 14.22
C VAL A 85 -12.00 -1.99 15.34
N ASN A 86 -11.12 -2.97 15.14
CA ASN A 86 -10.80 -3.98 16.14
C ASN A 86 -10.14 -3.36 17.39
N ALA A 87 -10.79 -3.52 18.54
CA ALA A 87 -10.33 -2.97 19.82
C ALA A 87 -9.06 -3.65 20.36
N GLU A 88 -8.81 -4.89 19.96
CA GLU A 88 -7.65 -5.70 20.34
C GLU A 88 -6.46 -5.53 19.37
N ALA A 89 -6.68 -4.88 18.22
CA ALA A 89 -5.64 -4.60 17.25
C ALA A 89 -4.92 -3.28 17.55
N ALA A 90 -3.70 -3.14 17.03
CA ALA A 90 -2.84 -1.98 17.30
C ALA A 90 -3.41 -0.64 16.78
N HIS A 91 -4.33 -0.67 15.80
CA HIS A 91 -4.85 0.55 15.17
C HIS A 91 -5.68 1.42 16.12
N LEU A 92 -6.71 0.87 16.77
CA LEU A 92 -7.64 1.68 17.57
C LEU A 92 -6.96 2.37 18.78
N PRO A 93 -6.06 1.71 19.54
CA PRO A 93 -5.27 2.37 20.57
C PRO A 93 -4.39 3.50 20.03
N ALA A 94 -3.74 3.30 18.87
CA ALA A 94 -2.94 4.35 18.23
C ALA A 94 -3.81 5.55 17.81
N TRP A 95 -5.01 5.30 17.28
CA TRP A 95 -5.97 6.34 16.92
C TRP A 95 -6.44 7.14 18.13
N ARG A 96 -6.75 6.47 19.26
CA ARG A 96 -7.10 7.14 20.52
C ARG A 96 -5.95 8.01 21.05
N ALA A 97 -4.72 7.49 21.01
CA ALA A 97 -3.53 8.24 21.43
C ALA A 97 -3.29 9.48 20.54
N PHE A 98 -3.48 9.35 19.23
CA PHE A 98 -3.40 10.48 18.29
C PHE A 98 -4.45 11.56 18.62
N ASN A 99 -5.71 11.18 18.80
CA ASN A 99 -6.77 12.14 19.14
C ASN A 99 -6.50 12.85 20.48
N LYS A 100 -5.98 12.15 21.49
CA LYS A 100 -5.63 12.77 22.77
C LYS A 100 -4.47 13.77 22.65
N ALA A 101 -3.44 13.44 21.85
CA ALA A 101 -2.22 14.25 21.79
C ALA A 101 -2.23 15.34 20.71
N ILE A 102 -2.93 15.11 19.60
CA ILE A 102 -2.92 15.94 18.38
C ILE A 102 -4.32 16.42 18.02
N ALA A 103 -5.27 15.50 17.78
CA ALA A 103 -6.57 15.81 17.19
C ALA A 103 -6.42 16.82 16.02
N SER A 104 -7.12 17.95 16.08
CA SER A 104 -7.11 19.00 15.06
C SER A 104 -6.20 20.19 15.43
N ASN A 105 -5.18 20.01 16.27
CA ASN A 105 -4.31 21.11 16.71
C ASN A 105 -3.27 21.59 15.66
N GLY A 106 -3.17 20.87 14.53
CA GLY A 106 -2.34 21.24 13.39
C GLY A 106 -0.84 20.96 13.51
N ASP A 107 -0.35 20.36 14.61
CA ASP A 107 1.08 20.03 14.77
C ASP A 107 1.51 18.88 13.85
N VAL A 108 0.61 17.93 13.58
CA VAL A 108 0.79 16.76 12.72
C VAL A 108 -0.48 16.55 11.90
N GLY A 109 -0.34 16.37 10.59
CA GLY A 109 -1.42 15.93 9.72
C GLY A 109 -1.39 14.42 9.55
N ILE A 110 -2.56 13.82 9.36
CA ILE A 110 -2.71 12.45 8.85
C ILE A 110 -3.71 12.46 7.71
N TRP A 111 -3.63 11.48 6.83
CA TRP A 111 -4.55 11.32 5.71
C TRP A 111 -4.60 9.86 5.30
N HIS A 112 -5.67 9.47 4.63
CA HIS A 112 -5.77 8.16 4.00
C HIS A 112 -6.70 8.21 2.79
N GLU A 113 -6.43 7.34 1.81
CA GLU A 113 -7.22 7.16 0.59
C GLU A 113 -7.43 5.65 0.38
N THR A 114 -8.65 5.25 0.04
CA THR A 114 -9.01 3.84 -0.15
C THR A 114 -9.54 3.63 -1.56
N PHE A 115 -8.89 2.76 -2.32
CA PHE A 115 -9.28 2.41 -3.68
C PHE A 115 -9.73 0.96 -3.72
N LEU A 116 -10.99 0.73 -4.06
CA LEU A 116 -11.53 -0.60 -4.33
C LEU A 116 -11.18 -0.95 -5.78
N VAL A 117 -10.45 -2.03 -5.99
CA VAL A 117 -9.95 -2.44 -7.30
C VAL A 117 -10.65 -3.74 -7.71
N PRO A 118 -11.61 -3.68 -8.65
CA PRO A 118 -12.24 -4.88 -9.18
C PRO A 118 -11.25 -5.82 -9.86
N ALA A 119 -11.57 -7.10 -9.91
CA ALA A 119 -10.80 -8.11 -10.60
C ALA A 119 -10.50 -7.68 -12.05
N GLY A 120 -9.22 -7.67 -12.42
CA GLY A 120 -8.78 -7.26 -13.76
C GLY A 120 -8.77 -5.75 -14.05
N ALA A 121 -9.19 -4.91 -13.10
CA ALA A 121 -9.17 -3.44 -13.23
C ALA A 121 -7.84 -2.83 -12.77
N HIS A 122 -6.72 -3.52 -13.00
CA HIS A 122 -5.39 -3.04 -12.67
C HIS A 122 -4.37 -3.50 -13.69
N GLU A 123 -3.31 -2.71 -13.87
CA GLU A 123 -2.13 -3.13 -14.61
C GLU A 123 -0.88 -2.61 -13.92
N SER A 124 0.22 -3.32 -14.09
CA SER A 124 1.52 -2.90 -13.58
C SER A 124 2.63 -3.42 -14.47
N VAL A 125 3.76 -2.71 -14.47
CA VAL A 125 4.97 -3.14 -15.17
C VAL A 125 6.19 -2.81 -14.33
N TYR A 126 7.12 -3.76 -14.28
CA TYR A 126 8.40 -3.64 -13.60
C TYR A 126 9.49 -4.08 -14.57
N ASN A 127 10.57 -3.31 -14.72
CA ASN A 127 11.67 -3.63 -15.61
C ASN A 127 12.98 -3.22 -14.96
N ASN A 128 13.98 -4.11 -14.93
CA ASN A 128 15.23 -3.89 -14.19
C ASN A 128 15.01 -3.50 -12.71
N MET A 129 14.03 -4.14 -12.07
CA MET A 129 13.63 -3.86 -10.69
C MET A 129 13.75 -5.12 -9.83
N PRO A 130 14.00 -5.00 -8.52
CA PRO A 130 13.68 -6.08 -7.60
C PRO A 130 12.14 -6.30 -7.58
N LEU A 131 11.68 -7.37 -6.92
CA LEU A 131 10.26 -7.56 -6.67
C LEU A 131 9.69 -6.33 -5.93
N PHE A 132 8.62 -5.74 -6.45
CA PHE A 132 8.18 -4.41 -6.05
C PHE A 132 6.66 -4.24 -6.13
N GLY A 133 6.11 -3.39 -5.27
CA GLY A 133 4.72 -2.91 -5.33
C GLY A 133 3.71 -4.07 -5.31
N LEU A 134 2.71 -4.01 -6.18
CA LEU A 134 1.65 -5.01 -6.29
C LEU A 134 2.19 -6.44 -6.55
N ALA A 135 3.37 -6.59 -7.18
CA ALA A 135 3.98 -7.91 -7.38
C ALA A 135 4.49 -8.57 -6.09
N LEU A 136 4.59 -7.83 -4.98
CA LEU A 136 4.81 -8.39 -3.63
C LEU A 136 3.51 -8.80 -2.93
N ALA A 137 2.38 -8.20 -3.32
CA ALA A 137 1.05 -8.55 -2.81
C ALA A 137 0.46 -9.78 -3.52
N GLY A 138 0.94 -10.06 -4.73
CA GLY A 138 0.49 -11.15 -5.59
C GLY A 138 1.64 -11.94 -6.16
N GLU A 139 1.43 -12.45 -7.36
CA GLU A 139 2.44 -13.16 -8.10
C GLU A 139 3.12 -12.24 -9.12
N SER A 140 4.44 -12.33 -9.21
CA SER A 140 5.19 -11.73 -10.31
C SER A 140 5.23 -12.70 -11.48
N VAL A 141 4.85 -12.23 -12.67
CA VAL A 141 4.86 -13.04 -13.91
C VAL A 141 5.54 -12.28 -15.06
N PRO A 142 6.07 -12.98 -16.09
CA PRO A 142 6.64 -12.29 -17.25
C PRO A 142 5.57 -11.44 -17.96
N ALA A 143 5.96 -10.23 -18.36
CA ALA A 143 5.12 -9.32 -19.14
C ALA A 143 5.35 -9.52 -20.64
N THR A 144 5.14 -10.76 -21.11
CA THR A 144 5.34 -11.20 -22.50
C THR A 144 4.01 -11.57 -23.16
N GLY A 145 4.01 -11.83 -24.47
CA GLY A 145 2.80 -12.17 -25.22
C GLY A 145 1.71 -11.11 -25.06
N GLN A 146 0.51 -11.53 -24.65
CA GLN A 146 -0.62 -10.62 -24.41
C GLN A 146 -0.39 -9.63 -23.25
N ARG A 147 0.64 -9.79 -22.41
CA ARG A 147 0.95 -8.87 -21.30
C ARG A 147 2.01 -7.83 -21.67
N LYS A 148 2.47 -7.80 -22.93
CA LYS A 148 3.51 -6.87 -23.40
C LYS A 148 3.08 -5.40 -23.28
N SER A 149 1.82 -5.10 -23.61
CA SER A 149 1.24 -3.75 -23.59
C SER A 149 0.36 -3.53 -22.35
N ALA A 150 0.11 -2.28 -21.99
CA ALA A 150 -0.78 -1.94 -20.86
C ALA A 150 -2.22 -2.44 -21.10
N LYS A 151 -2.79 -2.16 -22.27
CA LYS A 151 -4.11 -2.68 -22.66
C LYS A 151 -4.17 -4.21 -22.65
N GLY A 152 -3.10 -4.88 -23.09
CA GLY A 152 -3.02 -6.33 -23.06
C GLY A 152 -3.07 -6.90 -21.63
N ARG A 153 -2.40 -6.25 -20.67
CA ARG A 153 -2.50 -6.59 -19.24
C ARG A 153 -3.91 -6.38 -18.67
N LEU A 154 -4.65 -5.39 -19.17
CA LEU A 154 -6.06 -5.16 -18.83
C LEU A 154 -7.05 -6.02 -19.63
N LYS A 155 -6.58 -6.89 -20.54
CA LYS A 155 -7.41 -7.65 -21.49
C LYS A 155 -8.31 -6.75 -22.36
N GLN A 156 -7.83 -5.55 -22.67
CA GLN A 156 -8.50 -4.54 -23.51
C GLN A 156 -7.81 -4.38 -24.88
N SER A 157 -6.90 -5.30 -25.23
CA SER A 157 -6.17 -5.25 -26.49
C SER A 157 -6.87 -6.04 -27.58
N ASP A 158 -6.88 -5.49 -28.79
CA ASP A 158 -7.26 -6.19 -30.03
C ASP A 158 -6.08 -6.96 -30.67
N GLY A 159 -4.93 -6.99 -30.00
CA GLY A 159 -3.71 -7.63 -30.49
C GLY A 159 -2.78 -6.73 -31.31
N ALA A 160 -3.21 -5.51 -31.67
CA ALA A 160 -2.38 -4.54 -32.39
C ALA A 160 -1.54 -3.65 -31.45
N ASP A 161 -1.88 -3.58 -30.17
CA ASP A 161 -1.20 -2.69 -29.23
C ASP A 161 0.27 -3.07 -29.00
N GLN A 162 1.13 -2.07 -29.05
CA GLN A 162 2.56 -2.19 -28.73
C GLN A 162 2.86 -1.63 -27.34
N PRO A 163 3.90 -2.13 -26.66
CA PRO A 163 4.41 -1.46 -25.47
C PRO A 163 4.88 -0.04 -25.82
N VAL A 164 4.70 0.90 -24.90
CA VAL A 164 5.37 2.20 -24.97
C VAL A 164 6.88 1.94 -24.91
N ALA A 165 7.61 2.52 -25.87
CA ALA A 165 9.06 2.37 -26.03
C ALA A 165 9.82 2.99 -24.87
#